data_AF-A0AAX3A6E2-F1
#
_entry.id   AF-A0AAX3A6E2-F1
#
_cell.length_a   1.000
_cell.length_b   1.000
_cell.length_c   1.000
_cell.angle_alpha   90.00
_cell.angle_beta   90.00
_cell.angle_gamma   90.00
#
_symmetry.space_group_name_H-M   'P 1'
#
loop_
_entity.id
_entity.type
_entity.pdbx_description
1 polymer ?
#
loop_
_entity_poly.entity_id
_entity_poly.type
_entity_poly.pdbx_seq_one_letter_code
_entity_poly.pdbx_strand_id
1 'polypeptide(L)'
;MAAPDWAARAESHRRRADDFLTPHLRRQHAGEPHPVWDFLFTYYSLRPRQLRRWHPGYGVVLTGEGADEYLRRTGYGPHPHGVAVGDDYLRSRAETVRFVARLMRATAMRTPRMNCFGLHEWAMVYRAPQLRHDQVPLRLGATGTDAVVESMPLRCTHFDAFRFFTDDAVPRNDRQLSREQQIDTEQPGCIHAAMDTYKWAYKLGPLVPSELVMDALDLAADARAVDMCASPYDLTQYGFEPIAIETPAGRAEYVRAQQRIAERAAPLRVTLANRCELLLSRLDG
;
A
#
# COMPACT_ATOMS: atom_id res chain seq x y z
N MET A 1 -1.54 27.73 -10.54
CA MET A 1 -1.86 26.84 -11.67
C MET A 1 -3.15 27.33 -12.27
N ALA A 2 -3.14 27.69 -13.55
CA ALA A 2 -4.30 28.28 -14.22
C ALA A 2 -5.34 27.21 -14.57
N ALA A 3 -6.59 27.64 -14.79
CA ALA A 3 -7.73 26.76 -15.09
C ALA A 3 -7.47 25.71 -16.17
N PRO A 4 -6.91 26.06 -17.36
CA PRO A 4 -6.65 25.07 -18.39
C PRO A 4 -5.70 23.96 -17.93
N ASP A 5 -4.64 24.31 -17.19
CA ASP A 5 -3.60 23.38 -16.75
C ASP A 5 -4.12 22.40 -15.70
N TRP A 6 -4.79 22.93 -14.66
CA TRP A 6 -5.26 22.08 -13.57
C TRP A 6 -6.47 21.25 -13.99
N ALA A 7 -7.33 21.77 -14.89
CA ALA A 7 -8.45 21.00 -15.44
C ALA A 7 -7.94 19.82 -16.29
N ALA A 8 -6.92 20.04 -17.12
CA ALA A 8 -6.31 18.98 -17.93
C ALA A 8 -5.67 17.88 -17.04
N ARG A 9 -4.99 18.25 -15.96
CA ARG A 9 -4.43 17.29 -14.98
C ARG A 9 -5.51 16.53 -14.22
N ALA A 10 -6.55 17.23 -13.77
CA ALA A 10 -7.70 16.62 -13.11
C ALA A 10 -8.40 15.59 -14.00
N GLU A 11 -8.56 15.91 -15.28
CA GLU A 11 -9.13 15.01 -16.27
C GLU A 11 -8.26 13.78 -16.50
N SER A 12 -6.95 13.98 -16.68
CA SER A 12 -6.02 12.88 -16.85
C SER A 12 -6.01 11.93 -15.66
N HIS A 13 -6.05 12.48 -14.44
CA HIS A 13 -6.17 11.71 -13.21
C HIS A 13 -7.47 10.92 -13.16
N ARG A 14 -8.60 11.55 -13.51
CA ARG A 14 -9.90 10.89 -13.51
C ARG A 14 -9.91 9.69 -14.46
N ARG A 15 -9.39 9.84 -15.68
CA ARG A 15 -9.26 8.73 -16.64
C ARG A 15 -8.42 7.58 -16.07
N ARG A 16 -7.22 7.88 -15.54
CA ARG A 16 -6.34 6.87 -14.94
C ARG A 16 -7.02 6.14 -13.77
N ALA A 17 -7.73 6.87 -12.92
CA ALA A 17 -8.49 6.29 -11.81
C ALA A 17 -9.65 5.42 -12.33
N ASP A 18 -10.37 5.85 -13.37
CA ASP A 18 -11.46 5.08 -13.96
C ASP A 18 -10.97 3.79 -14.62
N ASP A 19 -9.84 3.82 -15.33
CA ASP A 19 -9.22 2.64 -15.93
C ASP A 19 -8.89 1.59 -14.84
N PHE A 20 -8.28 2.03 -13.73
CA PHE A 20 -7.98 1.16 -12.60
C PHE A 20 -9.25 0.62 -11.90
N LEU A 21 -10.26 1.47 -11.72
CA LEU A 21 -11.48 1.14 -10.97
C LEU A 21 -12.46 0.27 -11.78
N THR A 22 -12.41 0.33 -13.11
CA THR A 22 -13.40 -0.32 -13.98
C THR A 22 -13.58 -1.81 -13.68
N PRO A 23 -12.52 -2.63 -13.60
CA PRO A 23 -12.68 -4.06 -13.28
C PRO A 23 -13.31 -4.31 -11.90
N HIS A 24 -12.92 -3.52 -10.89
CA HIS A 24 -13.46 -3.67 -9.53
C HIS A 24 -14.94 -3.28 -9.47
N LEU A 25 -15.34 -2.17 -10.09
CA LEU A 25 -16.73 -1.72 -10.09
C LEU A 25 -17.65 -2.68 -10.86
N ARG A 26 -17.17 -3.29 -11.94
CA ARG A 26 -17.90 -4.35 -12.66
C ARG A 26 -18.18 -5.54 -11.75
N ARG A 27 -17.14 -6.08 -11.09
CA ARG A 27 -17.29 -7.19 -10.13
C ARG A 27 -18.20 -6.84 -8.95
N GLN A 28 -18.03 -5.64 -8.38
CA GLN A 28 -18.87 -5.17 -7.28
C GLN A 28 -20.35 -5.10 -7.68
N HIS A 29 -20.67 -4.63 -8.89
CA HIS A 29 -22.03 -4.58 -9.39
C HIS A 29 -22.61 -5.98 -9.65
N ALA A 30 -21.78 -6.94 -10.06
CA ALA A 30 -22.17 -8.33 -10.25
C ALA A 30 -22.24 -9.13 -8.94
N GLY A 31 -21.78 -8.58 -7.81
CA GLY A 31 -21.68 -9.30 -6.54
C GLY A 31 -20.58 -10.38 -6.54
N GLU A 32 -19.57 -10.24 -7.39
CA GLU A 32 -18.50 -11.22 -7.58
C GLU A 32 -17.27 -10.85 -6.73
N PRO A 33 -17.00 -11.53 -5.60
CA PRO A 33 -15.81 -11.27 -4.81
C PRO A 33 -14.55 -11.71 -5.56
N HIS A 34 -13.44 -10.99 -5.37
CA HIS A 34 -12.14 -11.34 -5.93
C HIS A 34 -11.04 -11.34 -4.86
N PRO A 35 -10.45 -12.51 -4.53
CA PRO A 35 -9.57 -12.67 -3.35
C PRO A 35 -8.26 -11.86 -3.45
N VAL A 36 -7.77 -11.61 -4.66
CA VAL A 36 -6.57 -10.80 -4.89
C VAL A 36 -6.89 -9.30 -4.89
N TRP A 37 -7.75 -8.85 -5.80
CA TRP A 37 -7.94 -7.43 -6.11
C TRP A 37 -8.82 -6.66 -5.14
N ASP A 38 -9.82 -7.29 -4.54
CA ASP A 38 -10.72 -6.57 -3.64
C ASP A 38 -10.03 -6.16 -2.33
N PHE A 39 -8.91 -6.82 -1.99
CA PHE A 39 -7.98 -6.41 -0.94
C PHE A 39 -7.62 -4.92 -1.02
N LEU A 40 -7.35 -4.39 -2.23
CA LEU A 40 -6.95 -3.00 -2.40
C LEU A 40 -8.02 -1.98 -1.99
N PHE A 41 -9.27 -2.42 -1.83
CA PHE A 41 -10.40 -1.60 -1.44
C PHE A 41 -10.90 -1.94 -0.03
N THR A 42 -10.95 -3.21 0.34
CA THR A 42 -11.42 -3.65 1.66
C THR A 42 -10.37 -3.38 2.73
N TYR A 43 -9.10 -3.71 2.48
CA TYR A 43 -8.02 -3.49 3.45
C TYR A 43 -7.61 -2.02 3.54
N TYR A 44 -7.38 -1.36 2.41
CA TYR A 44 -6.95 0.04 2.39
C TYR A 44 -8.10 1.04 2.57
N SER A 45 -9.36 0.65 2.35
CA SER A 45 -10.55 1.45 2.67
C SER A 45 -10.64 2.83 1.97
N LEU A 46 -9.84 3.09 0.92
CA LEU A 46 -10.00 4.30 0.09
C LEU A 46 -11.14 4.08 -0.90
N ARG A 47 -12.18 4.91 -0.82
CA ARG A 47 -13.38 4.72 -1.65
C ARG A 47 -13.09 5.12 -3.10
N PRO A 48 -13.68 4.44 -4.11
CA PRO A 48 -13.55 4.80 -5.53
C PRO A 48 -13.83 6.29 -5.82
N ARG A 49 -14.87 6.86 -5.20
CA ARG A 49 -15.20 8.30 -5.32
C ARG A 49 -14.09 9.21 -4.81
N GLN A 50 -13.36 8.80 -3.77
CA GLN A 50 -12.23 9.55 -3.23
C GLN A 50 -11.01 9.42 -4.16
N LEU A 51 -10.74 8.21 -4.67
CA LEU A 51 -9.63 7.98 -5.61
C LEU A 51 -9.77 8.83 -6.89
N ARG A 52 -10.98 8.99 -7.43
CA ARG A 52 -11.26 9.85 -8.59
C ARG A 52 -11.00 11.34 -8.37
N ARG A 53 -10.89 11.79 -7.12
CA ARG A 53 -10.71 13.19 -6.80
C ARG A 53 -9.25 13.57 -6.99
N TRP A 54 -8.98 14.44 -7.95
CA TRP A 54 -7.64 14.98 -8.17
C TRP A 54 -7.28 16.08 -7.17
N HIS A 55 -6.05 16.01 -6.67
CA HIS A 55 -5.41 16.92 -5.74
C HIS A 55 -4.04 17.35 -6.31
N PRO A 56 -3.77 18.66 -6.46
CA PRO A 56 -2.46 19.14 -6.91
C PRO A 56 -1.32 18.97 -5.88
N GLY A 57 -1.66 18.70 -4.61
CA GLY A 57 -0.72 18.75 -3.48
C GLY A 57 -0.70 20.12 -2.79
N TYR A 58 -0.16 20.14 -1.57
CA TYR A 58 0.01 21.36 -0.80
C TYR A 58 1.01 22.33 -1.45
N GLY A 59 0.78 23.64 -1.29
CA GLY A 59 1.60 24.71 -1.88
C GLY A 59 1.25 25.06 -3.34
N VAL A 60 0.27 24.38 -3.95
CA VAL A 60 -0.23 24.73 -5.28
C VAL A 60 -1.53 25.53 -5.15
N VAL A 61 -1.51 26.75 -5.68
CA VAL A 61 -2.70 27.61 -5.78
C VAL A 61 -3.41 27.37 -7.10
N LEU A 62 -4.69 27.00 -7.06
CA LEU A 62 -5.57 26.89 -8.22
C LEU A 62 -6.22 28.24 -8.49
N THR A 63 -6.19 28.68 -9.75
CA THR A 63 -6.73 29.97 -10.18
C THR A 63 -7.68 29.79 -11.37
N GLY A 64 -8.48 30.82 -11.64
CA GLY A 64 -9.42 30.84 -12.76
C GLY A 64 -10.75 30.15 -12.47
N GLU A 65 -11.59 30.06 -13.50
CA GLU A 65 -12.93 29.50 -13.43
C GLU A 65 -12.91 28.06 -12.90
N GLY A 66 -13.82 27.75 -11.96
CA GLY A 66 -13.96 26.43 -11.34
C GLY A 66 -13.03 26.17 -10.14
N ALA A 67 -12.04 27.04 -9.86
CA ALA A 67 -11.17 26.86 -8.69
C ALA A 67 -11.96 26.86 -7.36
N ASP A 68 -13.01 27.69 -7.25
CA ASP A 68 -13.85 27.79 -6.05
C ASP A 68 -14.61 26.49 -5.72
N GLU A 69 -14.75 25.57 -6.67
CA GLU A 69 -15.32 24.24 -6.38
C GLU A 69 -14.48 23.45 -5.38
N TYR A 70 -13.17 23.73 -5.31
CA TYR A 70 -12.28 23.11 -4.34
C TYR A 70 -12.57 23.56 -2.91
N LEU A 71 -13.18 24.73 -2.69
CA LEU A 71 -13.57 25.18 -1.34
C LEU A 71 -14.57 24.24 -0.66
N ARG A 72 -15.33 23.45 -1.44
CA ARG A 72 -16.24 22.42 -0.92
C ARG A 72 -15.53 21.13 -0.49
N ARG A 73 -14.21 21.03 -0.70
CA ARG A 73 -13.41 19.84 -0.43
C ARG A 73 -12.64 20.02 0.88
N THR A 74 -12.64 18.97 1.71
CA THR A 74 -11.87 18.93 2.95
C THR A 74 -10.40 19.29 2.69
N GLY A 75 -9.89 20.22 3.48
CA GLY A 75 -8.50 20.66 3.45
C GLY A 75 -8.20 21.85 2.55
N TYR A 76 -9.17 22.32 1.73
CA TYR A 76 -9.00 23.52 0.91
C TYR A 76 -9.59 24.75 1.57
N GLY A 77 -8.99 25.89 1.28
CA GLY A 77 -9.44 27.21 1.73
C GLY A 77 -9.07 28.32 0.75
N PRO A 78 -9.59 29.53 0.98
CA PRO A 78 -9.24 30.70 0.17
C PRO A 78 -7.75 31.02 0.32
N HIS A 79 -7.14 31.47 -0.77
CA HIS A 79 -5.76 31.95 -0.85
C HIS A 79 -5.77 33.33 -1.55
N PRO A 80 -4.86 34.27 -1.26
CA PRO A 80 -4.84 35.61 -1.89
C PRO A 80 -4.87 35.63 -3.42
N HIS A 81 -4.52 34.51 -4.05
CA HIS A 81 -4.46 34.35 -5.50
C HIS A 81 -5.38 33.25 -6.04
N GLY A 82 -6.28 32.67 -5.24
CA GLY A 82 -7.18 31.60 -5.67
C GLY A 82 -7.56 30.64 -4.54
N VAL A 83 -7.50 29.33 -4.80
CA VAL A 83 -7.83 28.28 -3.82
C VAL A 83 -6.65 27.33 -3.65
N ALA A 84 -6.30 26.99 -2.41
CA ALA A 84 -5.20 26.10 -2.10
C ALA A 84 -5.54 25.19 -0.91
N VAL A 85 -4.68 24.19 -0.67
CA VAL A 85 -4.74 23.42 0.58
C VAL A 85 -4.31 24.33 1.73
N GLY A 86 -5.13 24.47 2.76
CA GLY A 86 -4.90 25.43 3.84
C GLY A 86 -3.93 24.93 4.91
N ASP A 87 -3.25 25.88 5.54
CA ASP A 87 -2.26 25.61 6.61
C ASP A 87 -2.90 24.96 7.84
N ASP A 88 -4.16 25.29 8.14
CA ASP A 88 -4.90 24.66 9.24
C ASP A 88 -5.14 23.17 8.99
N TYR A 89 -5.34 22.78 7.73
CA TYR A 89 -5.42 21.37 7.39
C TYR A 89 -4.06 20.69 7.60
N LEU A 90 -2.96 21.29 7.14
CA LEU A 90 -1.62 20.77 7.39
C LEU A 90 -1.34 20.62 8.90
N ARG A 91 -1.63 21.65 9.72
CA ARG A 91 -1.51 21.61 11.19
C ARG A 91 -2.31 20.46 11.80
N SER A 92 -3.56 20.26 11.35
CA SER A 92 -4.42 19.15 11.81
C SER A 92 -3.87 17.75 11.48
N ARG A 93 -2.95 17.65 10.52
CA ARG A 93 -2.33 16.39 10.06
C ARG A 93 -0.87 16.24 10.48
N ALA A 94 -0.33 17.17 11.27
CA ALA A 94 1.09 17.24 11.61
C ALA A 94 1.67 15.91 12.15
N GLU A 95 0.95 15.21 13.03
CA GLU A 95 1.40 13.92 13.55
C GLU A 95 1.45 12.83 12.49
N THR A 96 0.46 12.78 11.60
CA THR A 96 0.45 11.83 10.47
C THR A 96 1.61 12.12 9.52
N VAL A 97 1.85 13.39 9.20
CA VAL A 97 2.99 13.81 8.36
C VAL A 97 4.31 13.39 9.01
N ARG A 98 4.48 13.66 10.30
CA ARG A 98 5.70 13.31 11.07
C ARG A 98 5.94 11.81 11.15
N PHE A 99 4.88 11.03 11.36
CA PHE A 99 4.95 9.57 11.34
C PHE A 99 5.36 9.04 9.96
N VAL A 100 4.71 9.50 8.89
CA VAL A 100 5.02 9.04 7.52
C VAL A 100 6.44 9.44 7.11
N ALA A 101 6.88 10.67 7.41
CA ALA A 101 8.26 11.09 7.16
C ALA A 101 9.27 10.12 7.81
N ARG A 102 9.12 9.89 9.11
CA ARG A 102 9.99 8.99 9.88
C ARG A 102 9.98 7.57 9.35
N LEU A 103 8.80 7.01 9.09
CA LEU A 103 8.67 5.64 8.60
C LEU A 103 9.33 5.48 7.24
N MET A 104 8.98 6.33 6.27
CA MET A 104 9.53 6.25 4.91
C MET A 104 11.05 6.42 4.90
N ARG A 105 11.57 7.40 5.66
CA ARG A 105 13.00 7.67 5.77
C ARG A 105 13.74 6.50 6.42
N ALA A 106 13.26 6.01 7.57
CA ALA A 106 13.88 4.90 8.28
C ALA A 106 13.92 3.63 7.44
N THR A 107 12.82 3.30 6.74
CA THR A 107 12.78 2.14 5.83
C THR A 107 13.73 2.32 4.65
N ALA A 108 13.81 3.51 4.04
CA ALA A 108 14.65 3.75 2.87
C ALA A 108 16.16 3.67 3.14
N MET A 109 16.61 3.91 4.37
CA MET A 109 18.03 3.91 4.74
C MET A 109 18.60 2.52 5.08
N ARG A 110 17.77 1.48 5.13
CA ARG A 110 18.20 0.12 5.51
C ARG A 110 18.66 -0.68 4.29
N THR A 111 19.59 -1.60 4.49
CA THR A 111 19.88 -2.65 3.52
C THR A 111 18.66 -3.56 3.38
N PRO A 112 18.14 -3.80 2.15
CA PRO A 112 17.00 -4.69 1.95
C PRO A 112 17.22 -6.11 2.47
N ARG A 113 16.19 -6.67 3.11
CA ARG A 113 16.12 -8.09 3.50
C ARG A 113 15.09 -8.80 2.64
N MET A 114 15.51 -9.85 1.93
CA MET A 114 14.68 -10.61 0.96
C MET A 114 14.44 -12.07 1.40
N ASN A 115 14.49 -12.35 2.70
CA ASN A 115 14.46 -13.71 3.25
C ASN A 115 13.17 -14.05 4.01
N CYS A 116 12.09 -13.30 3.77
CA CYS A 116 10.75 -13.62 4.28
C CYS A 116 10.02 -14.62 3.37
N PHE A 117 10.30 -14.61 2.06
CA PHE A 117 9.74 -15.53 1.06
C PHE A 117 8.20 -15.59 0.98
N GLY A 118 7.49 -14.55 1.43
CA GLY A 118 6.02 -14.55 1.44
C GLY A 118 5.41 -15.42 2.56
N LEU A 119 6.23 -15.97 3.47
CA LEU A 119 5.78 -16.87 4.53
C LEU A 119 4.80 -16.23 5.53
N HIS A 120 4.59 -14.91 5.49
CA HIS A 120 3.58 -14.25 6.30
C HIS A 120 2.16 -14.74 5.99
N GLU A 121 1.80 -15.03 4.74
CA GLU A 121 0.46 -15.56 4.40
C GLU A 121 0.30 -17.00 4.89
N TRP A 122 1.40 -17.76 4.93
CA TRP A 122 1.45 -19.12 5.46
C TRP A 122 1.27 -19.14 6.97
N ALA A 123 1.95 -18.22 7.66
CA ALA A 123 1.84 -18.04 9.11
C ALA A 123 0.43 -17.60 9.56
N MET A 124 -0.36 -16.94 8.69
CA MET A 124 -1.75 -16.56 8.97
C MET A 124 -2.72 -17.75 8.95
N VAL A 125 -2.33 -18.89 8.39
CA VAL A 125 -3.17 -20.10 8.31
C VAL A 125 -2.54 -21.32 8.99
N TYR A 126 -1.36 -21.16 9.59
CA TYR A 126 -0.62 -22.23 10.26
C TYR A 126 -1.43 -22.79 11.43
N ARG A 127 -1.78 -24.08 11.36
CA ARG A 127 -2.63 -24.80 12.33
C ARG A 127 -3.98 -24.12 12.61
N ALA A 128 -4.47 -23.31 11.67
CA ALA A 128 -5.71 -22.59 11.83
C ALA A 128 -6.92 -23.53 11.66
N PRO A 129 -7.91 -23.52 12.57
CA PRO A 129 -9.13 -24.31 12.40
C PRO A 129 -10.06 -23.77 11.31
N GLN A 130 -9.90 -22.49 10.94
CA GLN A 130 -10.67 -21.79 9.92
C GLN A 130 -9.74 -20.92 9.06
N LEU A 131 -9.98 -20.89 7.75
CA LEU A 131 -9.19 -20.11 6.80
C LEU A 131 -9.75 -18.70 6.64
N ARG A 132 -8.87 -17.72 6.37
CA ARG A 132 -9.26 -16.32 6.14
C ARG A 132 -9.90 -16.10 4.78
N HIS A 133 -9.53 -16.92 3.80
CA HIS A 133 -10.16 -17.01 2.48
C HIS A 133 -10.78 -18.39 2.32
N ASP A 134 -11.90 -18.63 3.00
CA ASP A 134 -12.64 -19.90 2.98
C ASP A 134 -13.12 -20.31 1.57
N GLN A 135 -13.31 -19.34 0.68
CA GLN A 135 -13.68 -19.55 -0.73
C GLN A 135 -12.50 -19.99 -1.63
N VAL A 136 -11.26 -19.97 -1.13
CA VAL A 136 -10.07 -20.32 -1.91
C VAL A 136 -9.34 -21.50 -1.24
N PRO A 137 -9.19 -22.65 -1.93
CA PRO A 137 -8.57 -23.81 -1.32
C PRO A 137 -7.06 -23.61 -1.09
N LEU A 138 -6.50 -24.35 -0.13
CA LEU A 138 -5.05 -24.43 0.06
C LEU A 138 -4.45 -25.37 -0.98
N ARG A 139 -3.40 -24.91 -1.67
CA ARG A 139 -2.75 -25.66 -2.75
C ARG A 139 -2.04 -26.95 -2.28
N LEU A 140 -1.60 -27.00 -1.02
CA LEU A 140 -0.95 -28.18 -0.40
C LEU A 140 -1.81 -28.84 0.69
N GLY A 141 -3.07 -28.39 0.88
CA GLY A 141 -3.88 -28.74 2.04
C GLY A 141 -3.27 -28.25 3.37
N ALA A 142 -3.99 -28.46 4.48
CA ALA A 142 -3.58 -27.98 5.80
C ALA A 142 -2.21 -28.56 6.22
N THR A 143 -2.04 -29.89 6.15
CA THR A 143 -0.80 -30.57 6.55
C THR A 143 0.41 -30.12 5.73
N GLY A 144 0.26 -29.93 4.43
CA GLY A 144 1.35 -29.45 3.58
C GLY A 144 1.69 -27.98 3.87
N THR A 145 0.68 -27.14 4.13
CA THR A 145 0.89 -25.76 4.56
C THR A 145 1.63 -25.66 5.89
N ASP A 146 1.28 -26.49 6.87
CA ASP A 146 1.96 -26.54 8.16
C ASP A 146 3.41 -26.99 8.01
N ALA A 147 3.67 -28.02 7.21
CA ALA A 147 5.02 -28.51 6.94
C ALA A 147 5.94 -27.43 6.33
N VAL A 148 5.41 -26.55 5.48
CA VAL A 148 6.17 -25.43 4.92
C VAL A 148 6.58 -24.43 6.02
N VAL A 149 5.66 -24.03 6.89
CA VAL A 149 5.93 -23.13 8.03
C VAL A 149 6.90 -23.78 9.04
N GLU A 150 6.85 -25.10 9.16
CA GLU A 150 7.75 -25.86 10.04
C GLU A 150 9.17 -25.98 9.47
N SER A 151 9.31 -26.07 8.15
CA SER A 151 10.58 -26.29 7.46
C SER A 151 11.50 -25.06 7.33
N MET A 152 10.97 -23.85 7.57
CA MET A 152 11.69 -22.58 7.33
C MET A 152 11.45 -21.56 8.46
N PRO A 153 12.43 -20.68 8.74
CA PRO A 153 12.26 -19.64 9.74
C PRO A 153 11.29 -18.54 9.25
N LEU A 154 10.35 -18.13 10.10
CA LEU A 154 9.53 -16.95 9.85
C LEU A 154 10.36 -15.69 10.17
N ARG A 155 10.46 -14.78 9.19
CA ARG A 155 11.27 -13.55 9.28
C ARG A 155 10.48 -12.32 8.86
N CYS A 156 9.18 -12.30 9.14
CA CYS A 156 8.34 -11.16 8.86
C CYS A 156 8.81 -9.95 9.66
N THR A 157 8.89 -8.80 9.00
CA THR A 157 9.26 -7.52 9.61
C THR A 157 8.14 -6.50 9.57
N HIS A 158 6.99 -6.89 9.03
CA HIS A 158 5.85 -6.00 8.80
C HIS A 158 4.76 -6.25 9.82
N PHE A 159 4.57 -5.32 10.76
CA PHE A 159 3.63 -5.51 11.85
C PHE A 159 2.17 -5.71 11.36
N ASP A 160 1.80 -5.03 10.29
CA ASP A 160 0.43 -5.08 9.75
C ASP A 160 0.08 -6.44 9.12
N ALA A 161 1.07 -7.24 8.73
CA ALA A 161 0.90 -8.65 8.38
C ALA A 161 1.01 -9.54 9.64
N PHE A 162 2.04 -9.31 10.47
CA PHE A 162 2.33 -10.12 11.66
C PHE A 162 1.15 -10.19 12.65
N ARG A 163 0.40 -9.11 12.83
CA ARG A 163 -0.77 -9.08 13.73
C ARG A 163 -1.91 -10.05 13.34
N PHE A 164 -1.78 -10.73 12.22
CA PHE A 164 -2.71 -11.74 11.74
C PHE A 164 -2.15 -13.16 11.78
N PHE A 165 -0.92 -13.35 12.27
CA PHE A 165 -0.37 -14.68 12.47
C PHE A 165 -1.24 -15.44 13.47
N THR A 166 -1.31 -16.76 13.32
CA THR A 166 -1.94 -17.60 14.33
C THR A 166 -1.13 -17.58 15.62
N ASP A 167 -1.76 -17.89 16.75
CA ASP A 167 -1.07 -17.94 18.05
C ASP A 167 0.13 -18.91 18.03
N ASP A 168 0.02 -20.01 17.26
CA ASP A 168 1.09 -20.98 17.05
C ASP A 168 2.22 -20.47 16.12
N ALA A 169 1.94 -19.53 15.21
CA ALA A 169 2.93 -18.95 14.31
C ALA A 169 3.67 -17.75 14.91
N VAL A 170 3.01 -16.97 15.79
CA VAL A 170 3.60 -15.82 16.49
C VAL A 170 4.97 -16.11 17.12
N PRO A 171 5.15 -17.17 17.94
CA PRO A 171 6.44 -17.45 18.58
C PRO A 171 7.51 -17.98 17.61
N ARG A 172 7.14 -18.36 16.38
CA ARG A 172 8.09 -18.84 15.35
C ARG A 172 8.75 -17.70 14.57
N ASN A 173 8.22 -16.48 14.65
CA ASN A 173 8.83 -15.34 13.98
C ASN A 173 10.09 -14.90 14.71
N ASP A 174 11.16 -14.64 13.95
CA ASP A 174 12.49 -14.23 14.42
C ASP A 174 12.45 -13.06 15.43
N ARG A 175 11.42 -12.20 15.33
CA ARG A 175 11.12 -11.14 16.29
C ARG A 175 9.62 -11.01 16.50
N GLN A 176 9.19 -10.87 17.74
CA GLN A 176 7.81 -10.47 18.03
C GLN A 176 7.63 -8.99 17.70
N LEU A 177 6.74 -8.69 16.76
CA LEU A 177 6.53 -7.31 16.28
C LEU A 177 5.42 -6.62 17.06
N SER A 178 5.54 -5.31 17.24
CA SER A 178 4.50 -4.44 17.80
C SER A 178 4.28 -3.21 16.94
N ARG A 179 3.15 -2.52 17.13
CA ARG A 179 2.83 -1.27 16.41
C ARG A 179 3.86 -0.19 16.70
N GLU A 180 4.27 -0.07 17.95
CA GLU A 180 5.19 0.94 18.46
C GLU A 180 6.56 0.81 17.79
N GLN A 181 6.97 -0.44 17.50
CA GLN A 181 8.26 -0.77 16.89
C GLN A 181 8.23 -0.77 15.36
N GLN A 182 7.12 -0.37 14.72
CA GLN A 182 6.96 -0.45 13.27
C GLN A 182 8.10 0.29 12.54
N ILE A 183 8.43 1.50 12.98
CA ILE A 183 9.51 2.31 12.36
C ILE A 183 10.86 1.60 12.41
N ASP A 184 11.13 0.84 13.48
CA ASP A 184 12.42 0.17 13.72
C ASP A 184 12.55 -1.15 12.97
N THR A 185 11.41 -1.79 12.67
CA THR A 185 11.36 -3.15 12.13
C THR A 185 11.18 -3.15 10.62
N GLU A 186 10.44 -2.19 10.06
CA GLU A 186 10.05 -2.19 8.67
C GLU A 186 11.25 -2.22 7.70
N GLN A 187 11.22 -3.14 6.74
CA GLN A 187 12.33 -3.38 5.80
C GLN A 187 11.98 -2.95 4.38
N PRO A 188 12.92 -2.34 3.63
CA PRO A 188 12.66 -1.89 2.26
C PRO A 188 12.45 -3.04 1.28
N GLY A 189 12.92 -4.25 1.63
CA GLY A 189 12.65 -5.48 0.90
C GLY A 189 11.27 -6.10 1.16
N CYS A 190 10.57 -5.72 2.22
CA CYS A 190 9.25 -6.29 2.51
C CYS A 190 8.23 -5.85 1.43
N ILE A 191 7.51 -6.82 0.88
CA ILE A 191 6.51 -6.58 -0.16
C ILE A 191 5.35 -5.72 0.34
N HIS A 192 4.92 -5.93 1.59
CA HIS A 192 3.88 -5.10 2.21
C HIS A 192 4.36 -3.70 2.55
N ALA A 193 5.63 -3.53 2.93
CA ALA A 193 6.20 -2.19 3.10
C ALA A 193 6.25 -1.41 1.78
N ALA A 194 6.40 -2.09 0.64
CA ALA A 194 6.24 -1.50 -0.68
C ALA A 194 4.77 -1.17 -0.99
N MET A 195 3.86 -2.12 -0.77
CA MET A 195 2.42 -1.96 -0.97
C MET A 195 1.85 -0.79 -0.14
N ASP A 196 2.28 -0.67 1.12
CA ASP A 196 1.85 0.36 2.05
C ASP A 196 2.28 1.78 1.68
N THR A 197 3.19 1.97 0.71
CA THR A 197 3.46 3.31 0.17
C THR A 197 2.15 3.96 -0.33
N TYR A 198 1.24 3.16 -0.90
CA TYR A 198 -0.11 3.60 -1.25
C TYR A 198 -0.91 4.05 -0.02
N LYS A 199 -0.94 3.23 1.04
CA LYS A 199 -1.60 3.54 2.32
C LYS A 199 -1.19 4.89 2.85
N TRP A 200 0.11 5.12 2.92
CA TRP A 200 0.66 6.34 3.50
C TRP A 200 0.46 7.54 2.59
N ALA A 201 0.51 7.36 1.26
CA ALA A 201 0.22 8.43 0.31
C ALA A 201 -1.24 8.93 0.43
N TYR A 202 -2.25 8.04 0.35
CA TYR A 202 -3.64 8.52 0.39
C TYR A 202 -4.07 9.01 1.78
N LYS A 203 -3.43 8.54 2.87
CA LYS A 203 -3.69 9.06 4.22
C LYS A 203 -3.26 10.51 4.40
N LEU A 204 -2.35 11.03 3.58
CA LEU A 204 -1.99 12.45 3.56
C LEU A 204 -3.01 13.31 2.79
N GLY A 205 -3.92 12.67 2.05
CA GLY A 205 -5.02 13.34 1.35
C GLY A 205 -4.52 14.42 0.40
N PRO A 206 -5.08 15.65 0.47
CA PRO A 206 -4.72 16.74 -0.44
C PRO A 206 -3.29 17.28 -0.23
N LEU A 207 -2.57 16.86 0.83
CA LEU A 207 -1.22 17.34 1.10
C LEU A 207 -0.19 16.85 0.06
N VAL A 208 -0.47 15.72 -0.59
CA VAL A 208 0.37 15.14 -1.64
C VAL A 208 -0.34 15.17 -3.00
N PRO A 209 0.39 15.26 -4.12
CA PRO A 209 -0.22 15.21 -5.44
C PRO A 209 -0.85 13.83 -5.70
N SER A 210 -2.02 13.82 -6.34
CA SER A 210 -2.76 12.60 -6.67
C SER A 210 -1.97 11.64 -7.58
N GLU A 211 -1.07 12.15 -8.40
CA GLU A 211 -0.21 11.33 -9.27
C GLU A 211 0.67 10.39 -8.44
N LEU A 212 1.20 10.86 -7.30
CA LEU A 212 1.98 10.01 -6.38
C LEU A 212 1.12 8.91 -5.75
N VAL A 213 -0.15 9.20 -5.47
CA VAL A 213 -1.09 8.19 -4.95
C VAL A 213 -1.36 7.12 -5.99
N MET A 214 -1.54 7.51 -7.26
CA MET A 214 -1.76 6.56 -8.36
C MET A 214 -0.51 5.71 -8.64
N ASP A 215 0.69 6.30 -8.64
CA ASP A 215 1.94 5.54 -8.84
C ASP A 215 2.16 4.51 -7.72
N ALA A 216 1.82 4.88 -6.49
CA ALA A 216 1.87 3.95 -5.36
C ALA A 216 0.77 2.89 -5.42
N LEU A 217 -0.42 3.21 -5.95
CA LEU A 217 -1.51 2.26 -6.15
C LEU A 217 -1.16 1.20 -7.20
N ASP A 218 -0.57 1.61 -8.32
CA ASP A 218 -0.11 0.67 -9.36
C ASP A 218 0.96 -0.27 -8.80
N LEU A 219 1.92 0.25 -8.03
CA LEU A 219 2.90 -0.58 -7.32
C LEU A 219 2.22 -1.53 -6.32
N ALA A 220 1.23 -1.05 -5.57
CA ALA A 220 0.51 -1.86 -4.59
C ALA A 220 -0.25 -3.02 -5.26
N ALA A 221 -0.84 -2.80 -6.44
CA ALA A 221 -1.48 -3.85 -7.22
C ALA A 221 -0.48 -4.92 -7.67
N ASP A 222 0.66 -4.51 -8.23
CA ASP A 222 1.71 -5.44 -8.64
C ASP A 222 2.30 -6.22 -7.45
N ALA A 223 2.51 -5.54 -6.33
CA ALA A 223 2.96 -6.17 -5.08
C ALA A 223 1.93 -7.19 -4.58
N ARG A 224 0.64 -6.87 -4.66
CA ARG A 224 -0.45 -7.76 -4.21
C ARG A 224 -0.55 -9.01 -5.08
N ALA A 225 -0.33 -8.89 -6.39
CA ALA A 225 -0.27 -10.05 -7.28
C ALA A 225 0.84 -11.01 -6.86
N VAL A 226 2.07 -10.50 -6.67
CA VAL A 226 3.22 -11.31 -6.27
C VAL A 226 3.03 -11.93 -4.87
N ASP A 227 2.49 -11.15 -3.92
CA ASP A 227 2.15 -11.60 -2.57
C ASP A 227 1.20 -12.81 -2.60
N MET A 228 0.14 -12.70 -3.41
CA MET A 228 -0.85 -13.77 -3.54
C MET A 228 -0.36 -14.97 -4.34
N CYS A 229 0.46 -14.78 -5.38
CA CYS A 229 1.11 -15.89 -6.08
C CYS A 229 2.02 -16.72 -5.16
N ALA A 230 2.65 -16.11 -4.16
CA ALA A 230 3.50 -16.81 -3.19
C ALA A 230 2.76 -17.39 -1.98
N SER A 231 1.44 -17.15 -1.89
CA SER A 231 0.61 -17.55 -0.76
C SER A 231 0.34 -19.08 -0.74
N PRO A 232 -0.26 -19.62 0.34
CA PRO A 232 -0.66 -21.03 0.39
C PRO A 232 -1.95 -21.32 -0.39
N TYR A 233 -2.63 -20.30 -0.92
CA TYR A 233 -3.90 -20.44 -1.62
C TYR A 233 -3.70 -20.81 -3.09
N ASP A 234 -4.59 -21.64 -3.62
CA ASP A 234 -4.66 -21.94 -5.05
C ASP A 234 -5.54 -20.90 -5.77
N LEU A 235 -4.87 -20.06 -6.56
CA LEU A 235 -5.48 -18.96 -7.31
C LEU A 235 -5.50 -19.18 -8.82
N THR A 236 -5.26 -20.42 -9.29
CA THR A 236 -5.23 -20.75 -10.73
C THR A 236 -6.55 -20.41 -11.42
N GLN A 237 -7.69 -20.65 -10.76
CA GLN A 237 -9.02 -20.26 -11.25
C GLN A 237 -9.22 -18.74 -11.41
N TYR A 238 -8.38 -17.92 -10.77
CA TYR A 238 -8.37 -16.46 -10.86
C TYR A 238 -7.27 -15.94 -11.81
N GLY A 239 -6.55 -16.84 -12.50
CA GLY A 239 -5.48 -16.49 -13.45
C GLY A 239 -4.12 -16.19 -12.82
N PHE A 240 -3.86 -16.66 -11.60
CA PHE A 240 -2.58 -16.49 -10.92
C PHE A 240 -1.87 -17.83 -10.78
N GLU A 241 -0.73 -17.96 -11.46
CA GLU A 241 0.16 -19.10 -11.31
C GLU A 241 0.91 -19.02 -9.97
N PRO A 242 1.00 -20.12 -9.19
CA PRO A 242 1.71 -20.12 -7.92
C PRO A 242 3.24 -19.95 -8.07
N ILE A 243 3.82 -19.07 -7.26
CA ILE A 243 5.25 -19.06 -6.98
C ILE A 243 5.49 -20.04 -5.83
N ALA A 244 5.95 -21.24 -6.16
CA ALA A 244 6.08 -22.36 -5.21
C ALA A 244 7.26 -22.21 -4.23
N ILE A 245 7.12 -21.33 -3.23
CA ILE A 245 8.16 -20.98 -2.23
C ILE A 245 8.56 -22.11 -1.25
N GLU A 246 7.86 -23.24 -1.24
CA GLU A 246 8.29 -24.48 -0.60
C GLU A 246 9.52 -25.07 -1.30
N THR A 247 9.70 -24.79 -2.60
CA THR A 247 10.86 -25.25 -3.38
C THR A 247 11.98 -24.20 -3.42
N PRO A 248 13.26 -24.62 -3.55
CA PRO A 248 14.36 -23.68 -3.76
C PRO A 248 14.19 -22.81 -5.02
N ALA A 249 13.66 -23.38 -6.11
CA ALA A 249 13.43 -22.67 -7.36
C ALA A 249 12.37 -21.57 -7.21
N GLY A 250 11.24 -21.86 -6.56
CA GLY A 250 10.19 -20.87 -6.30
C GLY A 250 10.62 -19.79 -5.33
N ARG A 251 11.46 -20.10 -4.32
CA ARG A 251 12.08 -19.04 -3.49
C ARG A 251 12.98 -18.11 -4.30
N ALA A 252 13.78 -18.65 -5.22
CA ALA A 252 14.61 -17.84 -6.09
C ALA A 252 13.77 -16.96 -7.03
N GLU A 253 12.65 -17.48 -7.54
CA GLU A 253 11.67 -16.70 -8.31
C GLU A 253 11.03 -15.58 -7.50
N TYR A 254 10.55 -15.89 -6.29
CA TYR A 254 9.98 -14.90 -5.39
C TYR A 254 10.96 -13.78 -5.08
N VAL A 255 12.23 -14.09 -4.77
CA VAL A 255 13.25 -13.07 -4.49
C VAL A 255 13.46 -12.15 -5.70
N ARG A 256 13.48 -12.68 -6.93
CA ARG A 256 13.57 -11.84 -8.14
C ARG A 256 12.36 -10.92 -8.29
N ALA A 257 11.14 -11.42 -8.03
CA ALA A 257 9.93 -10.61 -8.08
C ALA A 257 9.90 -9.54 -6.99
N GLN A 258 10.23 -9.92 -5.75
CA GLN A 258 10.33 -9.04 -4.59
C GLN A 258 11.36 -7.92 -4.80
N GLN A 259 12.51 -8.24 -5.39
CA GLN A 259 13.54 -7.26 -5.72
C GLN A 259 13.01 -6.19 -6.69
N ARG A 260 12.32 -6.58 -7.77
CA ARG A 260 11.71 -5.62 -8.71
C ARG A 260 10.69 -4.70 -8.03
N ILE A 261 9.88 -5.23 -7.12
CA ILE A 261 8.93 -4.42 -6.34
C ILE A 261 9.66 -3.45 -5.42
N ALA A 262 10.71 -3.91 -4.73
CA ALA A 262 11.49 -3.07 -3.81
C ALA A 262 12.21 -1.93 -4.55
N GLU A 263 12.76 -2.18 -5.73
CA GLU A 263 13.41 -1.19 -6.59
C GLU A 263 12.43 -0.11 -7.06
N ARG A 264 11.23 -0.50 -7.48
CA ARG A 264 10.16 0.45 -7.86
C ARG A 264 9.62 1.24 -6.67
N ALA A 265 9.59 0.63 -5.49
CA ALA A 265 9.14 1.28 -4.26
C ALA A 265 10.15 2.33 -3.75
N ALA A 266 11.45 2.15 -3.99
CA ALA A 266 12.50 3.01 -3.48
C ALA A 266 12.30 4.51 -3.82
N PRO A 267 12.11 4.93 -5.09
CA PRO A 267 11.89 6.33 -5.42
C PRO A 267 10.58 6.90 -4.85
N LEU A 268 9.53 6.07 -4.74
CA LEU A 268 8.26 6.49 -4.14
C LEU A 268 8.40 6.77 -2.64
N ARG A 269 9.13 5.91 -1.90
CA ARG A 269 9.41 6.13 -0.47
C ARG A 269 10.22 7.41 -0.25
N VAL A 270 11.27 7.63 -1.04
CA VAL A 270 12.09 8.86 -0.95
C VAL A 270 11.25 10.09 -1.27
N THR A 271 10.44 10.03 -2.32
CA THR A 271 9.55 11.13 -2.71
C THR A 271 8.55 11.45 -1.60
N LEU A 272 7.91 10.43 -1.02
CA LEU A 272 6.94 10.61 0.06
C LEU A 272 7.60 11.16 1.33
N ALA A 273 8.80 10.67 1.69
CA ALA A 273 9.58 11.19 2.81
C ALA A 273 9.92 12.69 2.61
N ASN A 274 10.51 13.03 1.46
CA ASN A 274 10.91 14.41 1.13
C ASN A 274 9.70 15.36 1.16
N ARG A 275 8.54 14.91 0.66
CA ARG A 275 7.29 15.70 0.70
C ARG A 275 6.85 15.94 2.14
N CYS A 276 6.83 14.92 2.99
CA CYS A 276 6.46 15.09 4.39
C CYS A 276 7.45 15.99 5.14
N GLU A 277 8.75 15.88 4.90
CA GLU A 277 9.77 16.76 5.50
C GLU A 277 9.58 18.22 5.09
N LEU A 278 9.28 18.48 3.82
CA LEU A 278 8.95 19.83 3.34
C LEU A 278 7.66 20.38 4.00
N LEU A 279 6.67 19.53 4.23
CA LEU A 279 5.45 19.93 4.93
C LEU A 279 5.74 20.28 6.40
N LEU A 280 6.61 19.53 7.07
CA LEU A 280 7.01 19.83 8.46
C LEU A 280 7.78 21.14 8.56
N SER A 281 8.67 21.44 7.61
CA SER A 281 9.40 22.73 7.61
C SER A 281 8.49 23.94 7.42
N ARG A 282 7.25 23.74 6.93
CA ARG A 282 6.22 24.81 6.83
C ARG A 282 5.41 24.98 8.11
N LEU A 283 5.47 24.02 9.02
CA LEU A 283 4.86 24.12 10.35
C LEU A 283 5.79 24.77 11.36
N ASP A 284 7.10 24.63 11.16
CA ASP A 284 8.15 25.13 12.06
C ASP A 284 8.56 26.59 11.76
N GLY A 285 8.13 27.15 10.63
CA GLY A 285 8.41 28.53 10.21
C GLY A 285 7.14 29.36 10.13
#